data_AF-A0A8S2G961-F1
#
_entry.id   AF-A0A8S2G961-F1
#
_cell.length_a   1.000
_cell.length_b   1.000
_cell.length_c   1.000
_cell.angle_alpha   90.00
_cell.angle_beta   90.00
_cell.angle_gamma   90.00
#
_symmetry.space_group_name_H-M   'P 1'
#
loop_
_entity.id
_entity.type
_entity.pdbx_description
1 polymer ?
#
loop_
_entity_poly.entity_id
_entity_poly.type
_entity_poly.pdbx_seq_one_letter_code
_entity_poly.pdbx_strand_id
1 'polypeptide(L)'
;MSLRRAMRYLKNVIVQTEIVPFKHFNGGVGRKIQAKQFKTSQGRWPKKSCEILLQLLKNAESNAEVKGLDVDHLVIEHIQVNTQVDYEITKTTYKTVEIHSPQSALIHLMRKRKTQ
;
A
#
# COMPACT_ATOMS: atom_id res chain seq x y z
N MET A 1 -7.31 8.09 8.59
CA MET A 1 -6.33 7.49 9.54
C MET A 1 -5.22 8.50 9.78
N SER A 2 -4.75 8.72 11.02
CA SER A 2 -3.63 9.65 11.28
C SER A 2 -2.32 9.13 10.69
N LEU A 3 -1.44 10.04 10.26
CA LEU A 3 -0.17 9.71 9.62
C LEU A 3 0.70 8.81 10.51
N ARG A 4 0.87 9.16 11.79
CA ARG A 4 1.62 8.36 12.77
C ARG A 4 1.07 6.93 12.94
N ARG A 5 -0.26 6.77 13.01
CA ARG A 5 -0.88 5.44 13.11
C ARG A 5 -0.66 4.64 11.84
N ALA A 6 -0.75 5.28 10.68
CA ALA A 6 -0.52 4.65 9.38
C ALA A 6 0.90 4.10 9.26
N MET A 7 1.91 4.90 9.60
CA MET A 7 3.31 4.48 9.57
C MET A 7 3.58 3.32 10.52
N ARG A 8 3.03 3.38 11.75
CA ARG A 8 3.13 2.28 12.72
C ARG A 8 2.48 1.00 12.18
N TYR A 9 1.28 1.12 11.62
CA TYR A 9 0.56 -0.01 11.02
C TYR A 9 1.38 -0.68 9.93
N LEU A 10 1.95 0.09 8.99
CA LEU A 10 2.74 -0.46 7.89
C LEU A 10 4.04 -1.14 8.38
N LYS A 11 4.72 -0.57 9.39
CA LYS A 11 5.88 -1.23 10.03
C LYS A 11 5.47 -2.55 10.70
N ASN A 12 4.35 -2.57 11.40
CA ASN A 12 3.81 -3.76 12.04
C ASN A 12 3.48 -4.86 11.02
N VAL A 13 2.94 -4.49 9.86
CA VAL A 13 2.69 -5.43 8.75
C VAL A 13 3.99 -6.03 8.23
N ILE A 14 5.07 -5.26 8.10
CA ILE A 14 6.38 -5.76 7.65
C ILE A 14 6.93 -6.81 8.62
N VAL A 15 6.75 -6.59 9.93
CA VAL A 15 7.14 -7.54 11.00
C VAL A 15 6.11 -8.66 11.19
N GLN A 16 5.04 -8.68 10.38
CA GLN A 16 3.94 -9.66 10.43
C GLN A 16 3.13 -9.68 11.73
N THR A 17 3.11 -8.57 12.47
CA THR A 17 2.35 -8.43 13.71
C THR A 17 0.90 -8.03 13.47
N GLU A 18 0.65 -7.11 12.53
CA GLU A 18 -0.69 -6.73 12.05
C GLU A 18 -0.89 -7.22 10.60
N ILE A 19 -2.09 -7.62 10.21
CA ILE A 19 -2.38 -8.20 8.88
C ILE A 19 -3.10 -7.21 7.97
N VAL A 20 -2.81 -7.23 6.65
CA VAL A 20 -3.62 -6.48 5.68
C VAL A 20 -4.78 -7.36 5.20
N PRO A 21 -6.05 -6.92 5.33
CA PRO A 21 -7.20 -7.67 4.84
C PRO A 21 -7.31 -7.59 3.31
N PHE A 22 -7.48 -8.73 2.64
CA PHE A 22 -7.65 -8.80 1.19
C PHE A 22 -9.16 -8.95 0.90
N LYS A 23 -9.78 -7.91 0.31
CA LYS A 23 -11.23 -7.86 0.08
C LYS A 23 -11.66 -8.01 -1.37
N HIS A 24 -10.88 -7.49 -2.32
CA HIS A 24 -11.23 -7.50 -3.74
C HIS A 24 -10.44 -8.58 -4.49
N PHE A 25 -9.12 -8.46 -4.55
CA PHE A 25 -8.23 -9.47 -5.15
C PHE A 25 -7.88 -10.57 -4.13
N ASN A 26 -8.83 -11.45 -3.81
CA ASN A 26 -8.68 -12.46 -2.75
C ASN A 26 -8.69 -13.93 -3.24
N GLY A 27 -8.62 -14.16 -4.56
CA GLY A 27 -8.47 -15.50 -5.13
C GLY A 27 -7.22 -16.21 -4.62
N GLY A 28 -7.37 -17.43 -4.09
CA GLY A 28 -6.24 -18.23 -3.56
C GLY A 28 -5.61 -17.70 -2.26
N VAL A 29 -6.20 -16.70 -1.60
CA VAL A 29 -5.66 -16.16 -0.34
C VAL A 29 -6.06 -17.04 0.84
N GLY A 30 -5.06 -17.53 1.58
CA GLY A 30 -5.28 -18.33 2.78
C GLY A 30 -5.97 -17.56 3.91
N ARG A 31 -6.74 -18.28 4.73
CA ARG A 31 -7.43 -17.70 5.89
C ARG A 31 -6.48 -17.48 7.08
N LYS A 32 -6.67 -16.41 7.83
CA LYS A 32 -5.86 -16.07 9.03
C LYS A 32 -6.74 -15.50 10.14
N ILE A 33 -6.48 -15.90 11.39
CA ILE A 33 -7.26 -15.46 12.56
C ILE A 33 -7.17 -13.95 12.77
N GLN A 34 -5.99 -13.35 12.57
CA GLN A 34 -5.78 -11.91 12.69
C GLN A 34 -6.69 -11.08 11.76
N ALA A 35 -7.16 -11.66 10.65
CA ALA A 35 -8.04 -10.98 9.71
C ALA A 35 -9.43 -10.68 10.33
N LYS A 36 -9.80 -11.41 11.40
CA LYS A 36 -11.07 -11.23 12.13
C LYS A 36 -11.24 -9.81 12.66
N GLN A 37 -10.14 -9.11 13.00
CA GLN A 37 -10.20 -7.70 13.43
C GLN A 37 -10.80 -6.78 12.36
N PHE A 38 -10.66 -7.15 11.08
CA PHE A 38 -11.17 -6.40 9.93
C PHE A 38 -12.48 -6.96 9.38
N LYS A 39 -13.16 -7.83 10.14
CA LYS A 39 -14.39 -8.52 9.73
C LYS A 39 -14.23 -9.30 8.41
N THR A 40 -13.03 -9.82 8.15
CA THR A 40 -12.74 -10.72 7.02
C THR A 40 -12.04 -11.97 7.51
N SER A 41 -12.05 -13.03 6.71
CA SER A 41 -11.34 -14.28 6.98
C SER A 41 -9.97 -14.36 6.29
N GLN A 42 -9.72 -13.51 5.28
CA GLN A 42 -8.55 -13.57 4.41
C GLN A 42 -7.66 -12.33 4.53
N GLY A 43 -6.34 -12.53 4.52
CA GLY A 43 -5.35 -11.45 4.57
C GLY A 43 -3.92 -11.94 4.39
N ARG A 44 -3.00 -11.00 4.13
CA ARG A 44 -1.55 -11.25 3.94
C ARG A 44 -0.71 -10.10 4.51
N TRP A 45 0.61 -10.26 4.47
CA TRP A 45 1.61 -9.26 4.83
C TRP A 45 2.45 -8.86 3.60
N PRO A 46 1.95 -7.94 2.76
CA PRO A 46 2.63 -7.55 1.52
C PRO A 46 3.83 -6.63 1.81
N LYS A 47 5.00 -7.22 2.09
CA LYS A 47 6.22 -6.50 2.47
C LYS A 47 6.61 -5.40 1.48
N LYS A 48 6.75 -5.75 0.19
CA LYS A 48 7.20 -4.82 -0.87
C LYS A 48 6.27 -3.61 -1.02
N SER A 49 4.96 -3.84 -1.04
CA SER A 49 3.97 -2.77 -1.16
C SER A 49 3.98 -1.84 0.07
N CYS A 50 4.13 -2.41 1.27
CA CYS A 50 4.20 -1.62 2.50
C CYS A 50 5.46 -0.74 2.57
N GLU A 51 6.61 -1.23 2.09
CA GLU A 51 7.85 -0.46 2.02
C GLU A 51 7.71 0.77 1.11
N ILE A 52 7.13 0.60 -0.08
CA ILE A 52 6.87 1.70 -1.02
C ILE A 52 5.91 2.72 -0.39
N LEU A 53 4.82 2.26 0.24
CA LEU A 53 3.88 3.15 0.92
C LEU A 53 4.54 3.94 2.07
N LEU A 54 5.44 3.32 2.83
CA LEU A 54 6.18 4.01 3.89
C LEU A 54 7.07 5.13 3.33
N GLN A 55 7.73 4.89 2.21
CA GLN A 55 8.54 5.92 1.53
C GLN A 55 7.68 7.10 1.07
N LEU A 56 6.50 6.82 0.50
CA LEU A 56 5.57 7.87 0.06
C LEU A 56 5.03 8.70 1.24
N LEU A 57 4.69 8.05 2.36
CA LEU A 57 4.22 8.75 3.56
C LEU A 57 5.31 9.61 4.19
N LYS A 58 6.57 9.15 4.21
CA LYS A 58 7.72 9.93 4.68
C LYS A 58 7.97 11.15 3.79
N ASN A 59 7.79 11.01 2.48
CA ASN A 59 7.86 12.14 1.54
C ASN A 59 6.70 13.13 1.80
N ALA A 60 5.48 12.63 2.02
CA ALA A 60 4.34 13.49 2.34
C ALA A 60 4.51 14.24 3.67
N GLU A 61 5.14 13.62 4.66
CA GLU A 61 5.55 14.22 5.94
C GLU A 61 6.53 15.38 5.71
N SER A 62 7.63 15.14 5.00
CA SER A 62 8.62 16.18 4.67
C SER A 62 7.99 17.35 3.91
N ASN A 63 7.10 17.08 2.96
CA ASN A 63 6.36 18.13 2.23
C ASN A 63 5.42 18.94 3.13
N ALA A 64 4.94 18.37 4.24
CA ALA A 64 4.11 19.06 5.21
C ALA A 64 4.96 19.96 6.12
N GLU A 65 6.11 19.47 6.56
CA GLU A 65 7.10 20.24 7.34
C GLU A 65 7.57 21.48 6.56
N VAL A 66 7.94 21.29 5.29
CA VAL A 66 8.35 22.40 4.40
C VAL A 66 7.25 23.46 4.26
N LYS A 67 5.98 23.04 4.34
CA LYS A 67 4.82 23.95 4.27
C LYS A 67 4.38 24.51 5.63
N GLY A 68 5.14 24.25 6.70
CA GLY A 68 4.84 24.72 8.06
C GLY A 68 3.55 24.15 8.64
N LEU A 69 3.14 22.95 8.21
CA LEU A 69 1.96 22.28 8.72
C LEU A 69 2.30 21.46 9.95
N ASP A 70 1.40 21.45 10.92
CA ASP A 70 1.53 20.56 12.07
C ASP A 70 1.38 19.09 11.63
N VAL A 71 2.51 18.37 11.68
CA VAL A 71 2.67 16.97 11.29
C VAL A 71 1.80 16.03 12.13
N ASP A 72 1.54 16.38 13.39
CA ASP A 72 0.84 15.49 14.32
C ASP A 72 -0.66 15.37 14.03
N HIS A 73 -1.22 16.44 13.46
CA HIS A 73 -2.62 16.49 13.07
C HIS A 73 -2.84 16.10 11.60
N LEU A 74 -1.82 15.58 10.89
CA LEU A 74 -2.02 15.08 9.53
C LEU A 74 -2.85 13.80 9.50
N VAL A 75 -3.87 13.83 8.65
CA VAL A 75 -4.73 12.69 8.36
C VAL A 75 -4.61 12.33 6.87
N ILE A 76 -4.53 11.04 6.60
CA ILE A 76 -4.62 10.51 5.23
C ILE A 76 -6.11 10.46 4.87
N GLU A 77 -6.49 11.31 3.91
CA GLU A 77 -7.86 11.43 3.40
C GLU A 77 -8.10 10.52 2.20
N HIS A 78 -7.25 10.61 1.17
CA HIS A 78 -7.43 9.90 -0.08
C HIS A 78 -6.14 9.20 -0.54
N ILE A 79 -6.27 7.92 -0.86
CA ILE A 79 -5.24 7.11 -1.53
C ILE A 79 -5.89 6.49 -2.76
N GLN A 80 -5.31 6.74 -3.92
CA GLN A 80 -5.68 6.06 -5.16
C GLN A 80 -4.48 5.29 -5.69
N VAL A 81 -4.74 4.08 -6.17
CA VAL A 81 -3.75 3.21 -6.80
C VAL A 81 -4.21 2.96 -8.23
N ASN A 82 -3.40 3.32 -9.21
CA ASN A 82 -3.67 3.07 -10.62
C ASN A 82 -2.76 1.96 -11.14
N THR A 83 -3.26 1.12 -12.03
CA THR A 83 -2.42 0.19 -12.79
C THR A 83 -1.58 0.99 -13.77
N GLN A 84 -0.28 0.75 -13.81
CA GLN A 84 0.60 1.29 -14.82
C GLN A 84 0.75 0.28 -15.96
N VAL A 85 1.01 0.78 -17.17
CA VAL A 85 1.26 -0.06 -18.34
C VAL A 85 2.50 -0.91 -18.13
N ASP A 86 2.34 -2.21 -18.33
CA ASP A 86 3.42 -3.17 -18.22
C ASP A 86 4.29 -3.11 -19.48
N TYR A 87 5.61 -3.17 -19.29
CA TYR A 87 6.55 -3.39 -20.38
C TYR A 87 6.71 -4.90 -20.56
N GLU A 88 6.30 -5.45 -21.71
CA GLU A 88 6.43 -6.88 -21.98
C GLU A 88 7.92 -7.29 -22.04
N ILE A 89 8.33 -8.21 -21.17
CA ILE A 89 9.66 -8.82 -21.22
C ILE A 89 9.50 -10.25 -21.71
N THR A 90 9.89 -10.54 -22.95
CA THR A 90 9.89 -11.89 -23.52
C THR A 90 11.14 -12.67 -23.07
N LYS A 91 10.96 -13.82 -22.43
CA LYS A 91 12.04 -14.80 -22.19
C LYS A 91 11.77 -16.06 -23.00
N THR A 92 12.65 -16.36 -23.95
CA THR A 92 12.52 -17.52 -24.84
C THR A 92 13.26 -18.72 -24.24
N THR A 93 12.56 -19.83 -24.05
CA THR A 93 13.17 -21.16 -24.08
C THR A 93 12.15 -22.15 -24.67
N TYR A 94 12.64 -23.12 -25.45
CA TYR A 94 11.90 -23.94 -26.40
C TYR A 94 10.48 -24.34 -25.95
N LYS A 95 9.47 -23.80 -26.66
CA LYS A 95 8.05 -24.21 -26.73
C LYS A 95 7.01 -23.62 -25.75
N THR A 96 7.29 -22.58 -24.96
CA THR A 96 6.19 -21.78 -24.37
C THR A 96 6.63 -20.32 -24.22
N VAL A 97 5.86 -19.38 -24.78
CA VAL A 97 6.06 -17.95 -24.53
C VAL A 97 5.27 -17.61 -23.26
N GLU A 98 5.97 -17.52 -22.14
CA GLU A 98 5.39 -16.99 -20.90
C GLU A 98 5.53 -15.46 -20.90
N ILE A 99 4.43 -14.76 -21.17
CA ILE A 99 4.37 -13.30 -21.04
C ILE A 99 4.33 -12.99 -19.55
N HIS A 100 5.47 -12.57 -18.98
CA HIS A 100 5.50 -12.06 -17.62
C HIS A 100 5.30 -10.54 -17.64
N SER A 101 4.09 -10.12 -17.27
CA SER A 101 3.68 -8.72 -17.21
C SER A 101 3.83 -8.20 -15.78
N PRO A 102 4.86 -7.38 -15.46
CA PRO A 102 5.06 -6.90 -14.10
C PRO A 102 4.10 -5.75 -13.77
N GLN A 103 2.95 -6.09 -13.16
CA GLN A 103 1.95 -5.11 -12.71
C GLN A 103 2.56 -4.05 -11.78
N SER A 104 2.90 -2.89 -12.36
CA SER A 104 3.36 -1.71 -11.63
C SER A 104 2.15 -0.83 -11.28
N ALA A 105 2.20 -0.10 -10.17
CA ALA A 105 1.07 0.73 -9.73
C ALA A 105 1.50 2.12 -9.26
N LEU A 106 0.78 3.14 -9.70
CA LEU A 106 1.02 4.54 -9.38
C LEU A 106 0.10 4.97 -8.23
N ILE A 107 0.67 5.52 -7.16
CA ILE A 107 -0.07 5.89 -5.94
C ILE A 107 -0.23 7.41 -5.89
N HIS A 108 -1.46 7.91 -6.01
CA HIS A 108 -1.81 9.32 -5.78
C HIS A 108 -2.26 9.53 -4.33
N LEU A 109 -1.54 10.36 -3.59
CA LEU A 109 -1.96 10.87 -2.29
C LEU A 109 -2.48 12.30 -2.46
N MET A 110 -3.81 12.47 -2.49
CA MET A 110 -4.41 13.81 -2.52
C MET A 110 -4.65 14.29 -1.09
N ARG A 111 -4.11 15.46 -0.78
CA ARG A 111 -4.37 16.18 0.47
C ARG A 111 -5.34 17.32 0.19
N LYS A 112 -6.59 17.20 0.62
CA LYS A 112 -7.47 18.37 0.72
C LYS A 112 -7.16 19.05 2.06
N ARG A 113 -6.72 20.31 2.01
CA ARG A 113 -6.83 21.21 3.16
C ARG A 113 -8.11 22.01 2.96
N LYS A 114 -8.95 22.11 4.01
CA LYS A 114 -9.82 23.25 4.42
C LYS A 114 -10.97 22.70 5.29
N THR A 115 -11.38 23.33 6.38
CA THR A 115 -11.59 24.77 6.64
C THR A 115 -11.62 25.07 8.14
N GLN A 116 -11.13 26.28 8.46
CA GLN A 116 -11.15 27.04 9.74
C GLN A 116 -10.35 26.46 10.91
#